data_AF-A0A3B3RAD9-F1
#
_entry.id   AF-A0A3B3RAD9-F1
#
_cell.length_a   1.000
_cell.length_b   1.000
_cell.length_c   1.000
_cell.angle_alpha   90.00
_cell.angle_beta   90.00
_cell.angle_gamma   90.00
#
_symmetry.space_group_name_H-M   'P 1'
#
loop_
_entity.id
_entity.type
_entity.pdbx_description
1 polymer ?
#
loop_
_entity_poly.entity_id
_entity_poly.type
_entity_poly.pdbx_seq_one_letter_code
_entity_poly.pdbx_strand_id
1 'polypeptide(L)' 'VFQQVNARPHTACVSMDCLRHDKVLPWPANSPDPTPVEHVWDQLRRQLRPSANLQDLESQIQQL' A
#
# COMPACT_ATOMS: atom_id res chain seq x y z
N VAL A 1 -7.52 -11.54 -7.61
CA VAL A 1 -6.37 -10.90 -8.32
C VAL A 1 -5.75 -9.94 -7.34
N PHE A 2 -4.43 -9.93 -7.20
CA PHE A 2 -3.71 -9.15 -6.22
C PHE A 2 -2.66 -8.29 -6.94
N GLN A 3 -2.54 -7.01 -6.57
CA GLN A 3 -1.58 -6.10 -7.18
C GLN A 3 -0.68 -5.54 -6.09
N GLN A 4 0.63 -5.64 -6.31
CA GLN A 4 1.65 -5.12 -5.39
C GLN A 4 2.83 -4.57 -6.19
N VAL A 5 3.58 -3.65 -5.57
CA VAL A 5 4.85 -3.18 -6.12
C VAL A 5 5.91 -4.27 -6.02
N ASN A 6 6.89 -4.26 -6.94
CA ASN A 6 8.02 -5.22 -6.95
C ASN A 6 9.11 -4.89 -5.91
N ALA A 7 8.74 -4.43 -4.72
CA ALA A 7 9.70 -4.23 -3.64
C ALA A 7 10.33 -5.57 -3.24
N ARG A 8 11.62 -5.58 -2.86
CA ARG A 8 12.34 -6.83 -2.52
C ARG A 8 11.60 -7.73 -1.52
N PRO A 9 10.95 -7.21 -0.46
CA PRO A 9 10.18 -8.04 0.46
C PRO A 9 8.96 -8.71 -0.21
N HIS A 10 8.33 -8.07 -1.18
CA HIS A 10 7.15 -8.60 -1.87
C HIS A 10 7.49 -9.70 -2.87
N THR A 11 8.71 -9.69 -3.40
CA THR A 11 9.23 -10.72 -4.33
C THR A 11 9.99 -11.83 -3.61
N ALA A 12 10.15 -11.76 -2.28
CA ALA A 12 10.80 -12.80 -1.52
C ALA A 12 10.00 -14.10 -1.57
N CYS A 13 10.69 -15.25 -1.53
CA CYS A 13 10.08 -16.58 -1.65
C CYS A 13 8.94 -16.78 -0.64
N VAL A 14 9.18 -16.44 0.64
CA VAL A 14 8.17 -16.55 1.70
C VAL A 14 6.90 -15.74 1.40
N SER A 15 7.04 -14.52 0.86
CA SER A 15 5.90 -13.67 0.52
C SER A 15 5.12 -14.23 -0.67
N MET A 16 5.83 -14.74 -1.69
CA MET A 16 5.19 -15.36 -2.86
C MET A 16 4.53 -16.71 -2.52
N ASP A 17 5.09 -17.47 -1.58
CA ASP A 17 4.47 -18.70 -1.07
C ASP A 17 3.16 -18.41 -0.34
N CYS A 18 3.08 -17.32 0.44
CA CYS A 18 1.82 -16.85 1.05
C CYS A 18 0.76 -16.49 0.00
N LEU A 19 1.19 -15.98 -1.15
CA LEU A 19 0.32 -15.58 -2.27
C LEU A 19 0.13 -16.69 -3.32
N ARG A 20 0.48 -17.95 -3.02
CA ARG A 20 0.45 -19.06 -3.99
C ARG A 20 -0.92 -19.29 -4.63
N HIS A 21 -2.00 -19.01 -3.89
CA HIS A 21 -3.38 -19.15 -4.37
C HIS A 21 -3.93 -17.87 -5.01
N ASP A 22 -3.20 -16.76 -4.90
CA ASP A 22 -3.60 -15.47 -5.44
C ASP A 22 -2.94 -15.22 -6.80
N LYS A 23 -3.75 -14.74 -7.75
CA LYS A 23 -3.21 -14.25 -9.02
C LYS A 23 -2.55 -12.88 -8.79
N VAL A 24 -1.24 -12.86 -8.59
CA VAL A 24 -0.43 -11.64 -8.48
C VAL A 24 -0.23 -11.03 -9.88
N LEU A 25 -0.62 -9.77 -10.05
CA LEU A 25 -0.41 -9.02 -11.28
C LEU A 25 1.03 -8.51 -11.35
N PRO A 26 1.73 -8.70 -12.49
CA PRO A 26 3.05 -8.14 -12.67
C PRO A 26 2.96 -6.60 -12.72
N TRP A 27 3.78 -5.92 -11.91
CA TRP A 27 3.93 -4.47 -11.98
C TRP A 27 5.15 -4.12 -12.85
N PRO A 28 5.08 -3.15 -13.77
CA PRO A 28 6.24 -2.75 -14.56
C PRO A 28 7.30 -2.09 -13.67
N ALA A 29 8.58 -2.43 -13.91
CA ALA A 29 9.69 -1.75 -13.26
C ALA A 29 9.72 -0.27 -13.66
N ASN A 30 10.01 0.63 -12.71
CA ASN A 30 10.06 2.08 -12.95
C ASN A 30 8.77 2.65 -13.55
N SER A 31 7.60 2.15 -13.12
CA SER A 31 6.31 2.73 -13.49
C SER A 31 6.30 4.23 -13.14
N PRO A 32 6.11 5.12 -14.12
CA PRO A 32 6.01 6.57 -13.87
C PRO A 32 4.68 6.92 -13.20
N ASP A 33 3.66 6.09 -13.39
CA ASP A 33 2.34 6.29 -12.82
C ASP A 33 2.30 5.84 -11.36
N PRO A 34 1.69 6.64 -10.46
CA PRO A 34 1.55 6.27 -9.08
C PRO A 34 0.68 5.03 -8.95
N THR A 35 1.11 4.11 -8.09
CA THR A 35 0.36 2.87 -7.83
C THR A 35 -1.00 3.20 -7.21
N PRO A 36 -2.03 2.34 -7.34
CA PRO A 36 -3.33 2.59 -6.71
C PRO A 36 -3.23 2.90 -5.21
N VAL A 37 -2.27 2.27 -4.51
CA VAL A 37 -2.00 2.54 -3.09
C VAL A 37 -1.40 3.92 -2.86
N GLU A 38 -0.56 4.44 -3.76
CA GLU A 38 -0.04 5.82 -3.68
C GLU A 38 -1.15 6.87 -3.88
N HIS A 39 -2.14 6.58 -4.73
CA HIS A 39 -3.29 7.46 -4.88
C HIS A 39 -4.11 7.53 -3.58
N VAL A 40 -4.35 6.38 -2.93
CA VAL A 40 -5.03 6.33 -1.62
C VAL A 40 -4.22 7.09 -0.57
N TRP A 41 -2.89 6.96 -0.55
CA TRP A 41 -2.05 7.74 0.38
C TRP A 41 -2.15 9.24 0.17
N ASP A 42 -2.20 9.72 -1.08
CA ASP A 42 -2.37 11.15 -1.37
C ASP A 42 -3.73 11.66 -0.88
N GLN A 43 -4.80 10.91 -1.13
CA GLN A 43 -6.13 11.26 -0.62
C GLN A 43 -6.17 11.27 0.91
N LEU A 44 -5.62 10.25 1.57
CA LEU A 44 -5.54 10.19 3.04
C LEU A 44 -4.78 11.39 3.60
N ARG A 45 -3.63 11.76 3.02
CA ARG A 45 -2.85 12.93 3.47
C ARG A 45 -3.62 14.25 3.36
N ARG A 46 -4.52 14.38 2.38
CA ARG A 46 -5.37 15.58 2.23
C ARG A 46 -6.51 15.63 3.25
N GLN A 47 -6.96 14.47 3.74
CA GLN A 47 -8.07 14.37 4.69
C GLN A 47 -7.60 14.42 6.16
N LEU A 48 -6.41 13.88 6.45
CA LEU A 48 -5.85 13.85 7.79
C LEU A 48 -5.39 15.24 8.24
N ARG A 49 -5.56 15.52 9.54
CA ARG A 49 -5.00 16.70 10.20
C ARG A 49 -3.67 16.35 10.85
N PRO A 50 -2.83 17.33 11.20
CA PRO A 50 -1.63 17.07 12.00
C PRO A 50 -2.01 16.35 13.30
N SER A 51 -1.45 15.17 13.52
CA SER A 51 -1.70 14.38 14.73
C SER A 51 -0.60 14.60 15.76
N ALA A 52 -0.97 14.68 17.04
CA ALA A 52 -0.02 14.89 18.13
C ALA A 52 0.72 13.60 18.54
N ASN A 53 0.13 12.44 18.26
CA ASN A 53 0.69 11.11 18.57
C ASN A 53 0.04 10.04 17.67
N LEU A 54 0.49 8.79 17.81
CA LEU A 54 -0.01 7.66 17.02
C LEU A 54 -1.49 7.36 17.27
N GLN A 55 -1.97 7.50 18.51
CA GLN A 55 -3.36 7.17 18.85
C GLN A 55 -4.34 8.17 18.23
N ASP A 56 -3.97 9.45 18.20
CA ASP A 56 -4.72 10.49 17.49
C ASP A 56 -4.73 10.22 15.98
N LEU A 57 -3.59 9.87 15.39
CA LEU A 57 -3.52 9.50 13.96
C LEU A 57 -4.40 8.28 13.64
N GLU A 58 -4.33 7.22 14.44
CA GLU A 58 -5.17 6.02 14.28
C GLU A 58 -6.66 6.36 14.38
N SER A 59 -7.03 7.19 15.35
CA SER A 59 -8.42 7.64 15.53
C SER A 59 -8.90 8.43 14.32
N GLN A 60 -8.05 9.31 13.75
CA GLN A 60 -8.39 10.04 12.54
C GLN A 60 -8.57 9.11 11.35
N ILE A 61 -7.68 8.13 11.15
CA ILE A 61 -7.78 7.16 10.04
C ILE A 61 -9.04 6.30 10.17
N GLN A 62 -9.42 5.87 11.38
CA GLN A 62 -10.62 5.04 11.62
C GLN A 62 -11.94 5.79 11.45
N GLN A 63 -11.92 7.13 11.40
CA GLN A 63 -13.09 7.99 11.25
C GLN A 63 -13.31 8.48 9.81
N LEU A 64 -12.39 8.15 8.89
CA LEU A 64 -12.55 8.39 7.45
C LEU A 64 -13.50 7.36 6.83
#